data_AF-A0A7C3ZDI7-F1
#
_entry.id   AF-A0A7C3ZDI7-F1
#
_cell.length_a   1.000
_cell.length_b   1.000
_cell.length_c   1.000
_cell.angle_alpha   90.00
_cell.angle_beta   90.00
_cell.angle_gamma   90.00
#
_symmetry.space_group_name_H-M   'P 1'
#
loop_
_entity.id
_entity.type
_entity.pdbx_description
1 polymer ?
#
loop_
_entity_poly.entity_id
_entity_poly.type
_entity_poly.pdbx_seq_one_letter_code
_entity_poly.pdbx_strand_id
1 'polypeptide(L)'
;MRPQNLVAGLDIGSRSIELALLEGERLVDWAKVPTTFDPWAQCRRLLQDVEVEMLVATGYGRKLVVEHLKERQVQAITEIQAYALGARHLAPETRTVLDIGGQDTKVITLTPDGKVAKFEMNDR
;
A
#
# COMPACT_ATOMS: atom_id res chain seq x y z
N MET A 1 12.61 -4.34 23.30
CA MET A 1 13.42 -3.54 22.35
C MET A 1 12.47 -3.07 21.26
N ARG A 2 12.45 -1.78 20.90
CA ARG A 2 11.72 -1.35 19.69
C ARG A 2 12.44 -1.96 18.48
N PRO A 3 11.74 -2.63 17.54
CA PRO A 3 12.38 -3.07 16.31
C PRO A 3 12.94 -1.83 15.60
N GLN A 4 14.25 -1.79 15.39
CA GLN A 4 14.89 -0.70 14.66
C GLN A 4 14.50 -0.88 13.18
N ASN A 5 14.01 0.17 12.53
CA ASN A 5 13.65 0.22 11.11
C ASN A 5 12.40 -0.58 10.67
N LEU A 6 11.35 -0.66 11.52
CA LEU A 6 10.07 -1.24 11.09
C LEU A 6 9.20 -0.18 10.40
N VAL A 7 8.74 -0.48 9.17
CA VAL A 7 7.86 0.36 8.34
C VAL A 7 6.58 -0.41 8.03
N ALA A 8 5.43 0.28 8.07
CA ALA A 8 4.15 -0.28 7.66
C ALA A 8 3.67 0.31 6.33
N GLY A 9 3.27 -0.56 5.40
CA GLY A 9 2.46 -0.21 4.24
C GLY A 9 1.00 -0.60 4.48
N LEU A 10 0.06 0.31 4.23
CA LEU A 10 -1.37 0.06 4.36
C LEU A 10 -2.07 0.37 3.04
N ASP A 11 -2.53 -0.66 2.34
CA ASP A 11 -3.35 -0.54 1.14
C ASP A 11 -4.83 -0.60 1.51
N ILE A 12 -5.59 0.41 1.11
CA ILE A 12 -6.99 0.57 1.50
C ILE A 12 -7.83 0.53 0.22
N GLY A 13 -8.07 -0.70 -0.24
CA GLY A 13 -8.83 -1.06 -1.43
C GLY A 13 -10.32 -1.26 -1.16
N SER A 14 -11.16 -1.23 -2.20
CA SER A 14 -12.63 -1.18 -2.03
C SER A 14 -13.24 -2.48 -1.51
N ARG A 15 -12.49 -3.58 -1.61
CA ARG A 15 -12.89 -4.91 -1.17
C ARG A 15 -12.11 -5.38 0.06
N SER A 16 -10.87 -4.94 0.18
CA SER A 16 -9.98 -5.34 1.26
C SER A 16 -9.02 -4.22 1.63
N ILE A 17 -8.54 -4.33 2.87
CA ILE A 17 -7.48 -3.49 3.43
C ILE A 17 -6.34 -4.43 3.83
N GLU A 18 -5.14 -4.11 3.40
CA GLU A 18 -3.95 -4.91 3.56
C GLU A 18 -2.89 -4.14 4.34
N LEU A 19 -2.33 -4.76 5.36
CA LEU A 19 -1.14 -4.30 6.08
C LEU A 19 0.06 -5.16 5.66
N ALA A 20 1.17 -4.52 5.34
CA ALA A 20 2.47 -5.15 5.16
C ALA A 20 3.49 -4.50 6.11
N LEU A 21 4.21 -5.31 6.88
CA LEU A 21 5.27 -4.86 7.77
C LEU A 21 6.63 -5.24 7.19
N LEU A 22 7.49 -4.24 7.05
CA LEU A 22 8.84 -4.37 6.49
C LEU A 22 9.88 -4.01 7.54
N GLU A 23 10.87 -4.88 7.72
CA GLU A 23 12.10 -4.58 8.45
C GLU A 23 13.23 -4.44 7.42
N GLY A 24 13.63 -3.19 7.15
CA GLY A 24 14.42 -2.87 5.97
C GLY A 24 13.69 -3.27 4.68
N GLU A 25 14.27 -4.17 3.90
CA GLU A 25 13.73 -4.68 2.63
C GLU A 25 12.89 -5.96 2.80
N ARG A 26 12.86 -6.53 4.00
CA ARG A 26 12.26 -7.85 4.26
C ARG A 26 10.84 -7.72 4.79
N LEU A 27 9.89 -8.40 4.15
CA LEU A 27 8.53 -8.56 4.67
C LEU A 27 8.60 -9.46 5.92
N VAL A 28 8.18 -8.94 7.06
CA VAL A 28 8.22 -9.65 8.35
C VAL A 28 6.84 -10.11 8.82
N ASP A 29 5.79 -9.40 8.43
CA ASP A 29 4.40 -9.79 8.71
C ASP A 29 3.46 -9.12 7.71
N TRP A 30 2.24 -9.66 7.60
CA TRP A 30 1.17 -9.06 6.81
C TRP A 30 -0.20 -9.49 7.35
N ALA A 31 -1.20 -8.65 7.09
CA ALA A 31 -2.58 -8.97 7.44
C ALA A 31 -3.53 -8.40 6.38
N LYS A 32 -4.69 -9.04 6.25
CA LYS A 32 -5.75 -8.61 5.32
C LYS A 32 -7.10 -8.69 6.01
N VAL A 33 -7.92 -7.68 5.79
CA VAL A 33 -9.28 -7.57 6.33
C VAL A 33 -10.22 -7.10 5.23
N PRO A 34 -11.52 -7.45 5.28
CA PRO A 34 -12.47 -6.90 4.31
C PRO A 34 -12.69 -5.41 4.54
N THR A 35 -12.91 -4.67 3.47
CA THR A 35 -13.39 -3.28 3.56
C THR A 35 -14.87 -3.32 3.92
N THR A 36 -15.24 -2.69 5.04
CA THR A 36 -16.61 -2.68 5.56
C THR A 36 -17.23 -1.28 5.44
N PHE A 37 -18.42 -1.08 6.01
CA PHE A 37 -19.05 0.25 6.09
C PHE A 37 -18.20 1.26 6.88
N ASP A 38 -17.31 0.79 7.77
CA ASP A 38 -16.34 1.60 8.50
C ASP A 38 -14.91 1.12 8.18
N PRO A 39 -14.29 1.64 7.12
CA PRO A 39 -12.90 1.31 6.77
C PRO A 39 -11.91 1.75 7.86
N TRP A 40 -12.20 2.82 8.59
CA TRP A 40 -11.30 3.33 9.62
C TRP A 40 -11.21 2.37 10.81
N ALA A 41 -12.34 1.79 11.25
CA ALA A 41 -12.33 0.75 12.27
C ALA A 41 -11.46 -0.45 11.87
N GLN A 42 -11.46 -0.83 10.59
CA GLN A 42 -10.60 -1.90 10.08
C GLN A 42 -9.13 -1.51 10.07
N CYS A 43 -8.77 -0.30 9.63
CA CYS A 43 -7.41 0.23 9.72
C CYS A 43 -6.91 0.25 11.17
N ARG A 44 -7.74 0.72 12.11
CA ARG A 44 -7.39 0.73 13.53
C ARG A 44 -7.14 -0.66 14.08
N ARG A 45 -7.95 -1.65 13.68
CA ARG A 45 -7.76 -3.05 14.10
C ARG A 45 -6.43 -3.60 13.60
N LEU A 46 -6.06 -3.31 12.35
CA LEU A 46 -4.77 -3.72 11.79
C LEU A 46 -3.58 -3.04 12.48
N LEU A 47 -3.74 -1.79 12.92
CA LEU A 47 -2.67 -0.99 13.51
C LEU A 47 -2.60 -1.05 15.04
N GLN A 48 -3.50 -1.77 15.71
CA GLN A 48 -3.70 -1.69 17.17
C GLN A 48 -2.41 -1.96 17.96
N ASP A 49 -1.64 -2.96 17.54
CA ASP A 49 -0.40 -3.38 18.23
C ASP A 49 0.84 -3.18 17.34
N VAL A 50 0.75 -2.24 16.38
CA VAL A 50 1.80 -1.98 15.38
C VAL A 50 2.50 -0.65 15.68
N GLU A 51 3.66 -0.75 16.32
CA GLU A 51 4.59 0.38 16.46
C GLU A 51 5.62 0.37 15.33
N VAL A 52 5.61 1.44 14.52
CA VAL A 52 6.48 1.60 13.35
C VAL A 52 7.05 3.01 13.29
N GLU A 53 8.22 3.14 12.68
CA GLU A 53 8.88 4.43 12.44
C GLU A 53 8.14 5.25 11.38
N MET A 54 7.58 4.56 10.38
CA MET A 54 6.84 5.18 9.29
C MET A 54 5.63 4.33 8.90
N LEU A 55 4.53 5.02 8.61
CA LEU A 55 3.34 4.43 8.01
C LEU A 55 3.13 5.05 6.62
N VAL A 56 3.03 4.21 5.61
CA VAL A 56 2.73 4.62 4.23
C VAL A 56 1.36 4.09 3.85
N ALA A 57 0.44 4.97 3.49
CA ALA A 57 -0.91 4.61 3.07
C ALA A 57 -1.05 4.71 1.54
N THR A 58 -1.72 3.74 0.95
CA THR A 58 -2.12 3.71 -0.47
C THR A 58 -3.58 3.25 -0.60
N GLY A 59 -4.04 3.01 -1.83
CA GLY A 59 -5.44 2.74 -2.09
C GLY A 59 -6.27 4.02 -2.23
N TYR A 60 -7.52 3.87 -2.66
CA TYR A 60 -8.50 4.97 -2.70
C TYR A 60 -8.75 5.54 -1.29
N GLY A 61 -8.66 4.71 -0.25
CA GLY A 61 -8.89 5.11 1.14
C GLY A 61 -7.70 5.78 1.84
N ARG A 62 -6.53 5.94 1.20
CA ARG A 62 -5.30 6.50 1.84
C ARG A 62 -5.49 7.80 2.62
N LYS A 63 -6.34 8.70 2.11
CA LYS A 63 -6.61 10.01 2.75
C LYS A 63 -7.27 9.86 4.10
N LEU A 64 -8.12 8.84 4.28
CA LEU A 64 -8.79 8.53 5.54
C LEU A 64 -7.78 8.37 6.67
N VAL A 65 -6.70 7.64 6.42
CA VAL A 65 -5.68 7.34 7.45
C VAL A 65 -4.83 8.56 7.75
N VAL A 66 -4.46 9.35 6.73
CA VAL A 66 -3.76 10.63 6.93
C VAL A 66 -4.58 11.59 7.79
N GLU A 67 -5.90 11.67 7.56
CA GLU A 67 -6.78 12.56 8.30
C GLU A 67 -6.98 12.16 9.77
N HIS A 68 -7.02 10.86 10.06
CA HIS A 68 -7.21 10.35 11.42
C HIS A 68 -5.90 10.28 12.23
N LEU A 69 -4.75 10.15 11.58
CA LEU A 69 -3.44 9.99 12.21
C LEU A 69 -2.52 11.21 12.00
N LYS A 70 -3.08 12.43 11.97
CA LYS A 70 -2.33 13.68 11.72
C LYS A 70 -1.11 13.89 12.63
N GLU A 71 -1.16 13.34 13.85
CA GLU A 71 -0.07 13.43 14.83
C GLU A 71 1.05 12.42 14.59
N ARG A 72 0.82 11.42 13.73
CA ARG A 72 1.83 10.44 13.31
C ARG A 72 2.42 10.83 11.96
N GLN A 73 3.64 10.41 11.70
CA GLN A 73 4.27 10.58 10.40
C GLN A 73 3.68 9.56 9.40
N VAL A 74 2.58 9.94 8.76
CA VAL A 74 1.91 9.15 7.71
C VAL A 74 2.19 9.76 6.35
N GLN A 75 2.76 8.98 5.45
CA GLN A 75 2.90 9.36 4.04
C GLN A 75 1.78 8.71 3.23
N ALA A 76 1.31 9.39 2.18
CA ALA A 76 0.33 8.84 1.25
C ALA A 76 0.89 8.83 -0.17
N ILE A 77 0.81 7.68 -0.84
CA ILE A 77 1.20 7.50 -2.24
C ILE A 77 0.04 6.90 -3.03
N THR A 78 0.03 7.07 -4.35
CA THR A 78 -1.01 6.45 -5.18
C THR A 78 -0.82 4.93 -5.29
N GLU A 79 -1.88 4.20 -5.61
CA GLU A 79 -1.81 2.74 -5.89
C GLU A 79 -0.81 2.45 -7.01
N ILE A 80 -0.79 3.30 -8.04
CA ILE A 80 0.14 3.19 -9.16
C ILE A 80 1.59 3.29 -8.69
N GLN A 81 1.89 4.23 -7.80
CA GLN A 81 3.24 4.36 -7.22
C GLN A 81 3.58 3.16 -6.33
N ALA A 82 2.65 2.73 -5.47
CA ALA A 82 2.86 1.59 -4.58
C ALA A 82 3.15 0.31 -5.36
N TYR A 83 2.39 0.02 -6.41
CA TYR A 83 2.62 -1.14 -7.28
C TYR A 83 3.92 -1.04 -8.08
N ALA A 84 4.27 0.13 -8.61
CA ALA A 84 5.54 0.30 -9.30
C ALA A 84 6.73 0.01 -8.37
N LEU A 85 6.71 0.58 -7.15
CA LEU A 85 7.74 0.38 -6.14
C LEU A 85 7.79 -1.08 -5.66
N GLY A 86 6.64 -1.66 -5.30
CA GLY A 86 6.56 -3.04 -4.82
C GLY A 86 6.96 -4.06 -5.88
N ALA A 87 6.54 -3.87 -7.14
CA ALA A 87 6.95 -4.74 -8.23
C ALA A 87 8.45 -4.66 -8.52
N ARG A 88 9.03 -3.45 -8.48
CA ARG A 88 10.48 -3.26 -8.64
C ARG A 88 11.30 -3.87 -7.51
N HIS A 89 10.75 -3.81 -6.29
CA HIS A 89 11.33 -4.43 -5.10
C HIS A 89 11.38 -5.96 -5.21
N LEU A 90 10.26 -6.57 -5.60
CA LEU A 90 10.11 -8.03 -5.68
C LEU A 90 10.77 -8.62 -6.94
N ALA A 91 10.70 -7.90 -8.06
CA ALA A 91 11.22 -8.32 -9.35
C ALA A 91 11.87 -7.12 -10.07
N PRO A 92 13.18 -6.91 -9.89
CA PRO A 92 13.94 -5.80 -10.45
C PRO A 92 13.76 -5.51 -11.94
N GLU A 93 13.51 -6.55 -12.73
CA GLU A 93 13.38 -6.43 -14.19
C GLU A 93 11.92 -6.18 -14.66
N THR A 94 10.99 -5.97 -13.74
CA THR A 94 9.58 -5.74 -14.08
C THR A 94 9.42 -4.54 -15.02
N ARG A 95 8.80 -4.79 -16.18
CA ARG A 95 8.47 -3.74 -17.17
C ARG A 95 6.97 -3.44 -17.25
N THR A 96 6.14 -4.32 -16.71
CA THR A 96 4.69 -4.15 -16.74
C THR A 96 4.08 -4.80 -15.51
N VAL A 97 3.19 -4.07 -14.86
CA VAL A 97 2.32 -4.59 -13.80
C VAL A 97 0.89 -4.60 -14.34
N LEU A 98 0.23 -5.75 -14.22
CA LEU A 98 -1.19 -5.91 -14.49
C LEU A 98 -1.87 -6.17 -13.13
N ASP A 99 -2.55 -5.17 -12.61
CA ASP A 99 -3.37 -5.30 -11.41
C ASP A 99 -4.82 -5.62 -11.82
N ILE A 100 -5.31 -6.77 -11.36
CA ILE A 100 -6.67 -7.25 -11.62
C ILE A 100 -7.43 -7.14 -10.31
N GLY A 101 -8.00 -5.96 -10.08
CA GLY A 101 -8.81 -5.66 -8.92
C GLY A 101 -10.23 -6.21 -9.05
N GLY A 102 -11.04 -5.99 -8.01
CA GLY A 102 -12.45 -6.40 -8.02
C GLY A 102 -13.43 -5.37 -8.58
N GLN A 103 -12.94 -4.20 -9.01
CA GLN A 103 -13.76 -3.14 -9.62
C GLN A 103 -13.15 -2.66 -10.92
N ASP A 104 -11.83 -2.49 -10.94
CA ASP A 104 -11.06 -2.07 -12.09
C ASP A 104 -9.87 -3.02 -12.32
N THR A 105 -9.29 -2.90 -13.50
CA THR A 105 -8.06 -3.54 -13.96
C THR A 105 -7.15 -2.43 -14.45
N LYS A 106 -5.90 -2.47 -13.98
CA LYS A 106 -4.89 -1.45 -14.21
C LYS A 106 -3.69 -2.07 -14.91
N VAL A 107 -3.19 -1.39 -15.94
CA VAL A 107 -1.93 -1.72 -16.62
C VAL A 107 -0.95 -0.60 -16.37
N ILE A 108 0.17 -0.91 -15.72
CA ILE A 108 1.24 0.03 -15.40
C ILE A 108 2.49 -0.41 -16.16
N THR A 109 2.92 0.38 -17.13
CA THR A 109 4.21 0.17 -17.80
C THR A 109 5.30 0.91 -17.06
N LEU A 110 6.42 0.23 -16.82
CA LEU A 110 7.59 0.77 -16.14
C LEU A 110 8.74 1.02 -17.11
N THR A 111 9.47 2.11 -16.88
CA THR A 111 10.75 2.37 -17.53
C THR A 111 11.81 1.35 -17.08
N PRO A 112 12.97 1.24 -17.79
CA PRO A 112 14.07 0.39 -17.33
C PRO A 112 14.55 0.70 -15.90
N ASP A 113 14.46 1.95 -15.46
CA ASP A 113 14.79 2.39 -14.10
C ASP A 113 13.64 2.21 -13.10
N GLY A 114 12.53 1.56 -13.49
CA GLY A 114 11.42 1.20 -12.59
C GLY A 114 10.41 2.31 -12.32
N LYS A 115 10.50 3.45 -13.03
CA LYS A 115 9.51 4.54 -12.91
C LYS A 115 8.28 4.25 -13.75
N VAL A 116 7.16 4.84 -13.38
CA VAL A 116 5.92 4.75 -14.15
C VAL A 116 6.08 5.48 -15.48
N ALA A 117 6.04 4.74 -16.59
CA ALA A 117 6.11 5.29 -17.95
C ALA A 117 4.70 5.56 -18.51
N LYS A 118 3.78 4.62 -18.27
CA LYS A 118 2.40 4.68 -18.76
C LYS A 118 1.47 3.97 -17.77
N PHE A 119 0.27 4.49 -17.65
CA PHE A 119 -0.81 3.88 -16.88
C PHE A 119 -2.08 3.90 -17.72
N GLU A 120 -2.77 2.76 -17.73
CA GLU A 120 -4.10 2.58 -18.34
C GLU A 120 -4.97 1.87 -17.31
N MET A 121 -6.26 2.19 -17.30
CA MET A 121 -7.25 1.54 -16.44
C MET A 121 -8.54 1.42 -17.25
N ASN A 122 -9.28 0.33 -17.07
CA ASN A 122 -10.63 0.29 -17.61
C ASN A 122 -11.52 1.19 -16.74
N ASP A 123 -11.92 2.32 -17.28
CA ASP A 123 -13.03 3.09 -16.73
C ASP A 123 -14.33 2.41 -17.17
N ARG A 124 -14.97 1.71 -16.21
CA ARG A 124 -16.31 1.10 -16.27
C ARG A 124 -16.73 0.48 -17.61
#